data_AF-A0A8H3C369-F1
#
_entry.id   AF-A0A8H3C369-F1
#
_cell.length_a   1.000
_cell.length_b   1.000
_cell.length_c   1.000
_cell.angle_alpha   90.00
_cell.angle_beta   90.00
_cell.angle_gamma   90.00
#
_symmetry.space_group_name_H-M   'P 1'
#
loop_
_entity.id
_entity.type
_entity.pdbx_description
1 polymer ?
#
loop_
_entity_poly.entity_id
_entity_poly.type
_entity_poly.pdbx_seq_one_letter_code
_entity_poly.pdbx_strand_id
1 'polypeptide(L)'
;MATLARLESTKQVIDKLWAHPGLKLPPQATKKLELVGPADSVVPSSFRVGTVAQATIACSALSSAYIHQLRHGRNEPQNVSVNPRHAVLDFKSESWVTLDGKLTPDIWDPLAGVYKTKDGYVRIHTNFPHHRDIILATLNLPIRPVPSRDQVAKAFESWSSQEFEDVATEAGGCVSKIRTFDEWDAHPHAIYSAGRPPLSLTKTGEAPIWDLPTKAGDMPLSGMRVLDLTRVIAGPVCGRTLAAHGADVIWVTSPNLPDLPALDIDTSRGKRTIQLDLNNKSDLATFKNLLKDADVLLQSYRPGALARRGFGPEALAREYPGIITANLSAYGTDGPWGGRRGFDSLVQAATGFNITEASVFNGLCNQSPIRALPVQVLDHAAGHLLALGINAALAHRIKASLSTQLPRSAKRNLGARKEGVGTSKSLY
;
A
#
# COMPACT_ATOMS: atom_id res chain seq x y z
N MET A 1 9.78 7.37 37.03
CA MET A 1 9.56 6.05 36.40
C MET A 1 8.49 6.21 35.33
N ALA A 2 8.92 6.51 34.10
CA ALA A 2 8.01 6.65 32.96
C ALA A 2 7.26 5.32 32.77
N THR A 3 5.94 5.40 32.67
CA THR A 3 5.07 4.28 32.32
C THR A 3 5.61 3.67 31.04
N LEU A 4 6.26 2.51 31.12
CA LEU A 4 6.57 1.68 29.95
C LEU A 4 5.21 1.39 29.30
N ALA A 5 4.85 2.17 28.26
CA ALA A 5 3.71 1.84 27.43
C ALA A 5 3.95 0.40 26.96
N ARG A 6 3.10 -0.52 27.43
CA ARG A 6 3.28 -1.95 27.17
C ARG A 6 3.26 -2.12 25.65
N LEU A 7 4.40 -2.52 25.08
CA LEU A 7 4.53 -2.77 23.66
C LEU A 7 3.45 -3.77 23.24
N GLU A 8 2.68 -3.44 22.21
CA GLU A 8 1.50 -4.21 21.82
C GLU A 8 1.92 -5.59 21.29
N SER A 9 1.23 -6.69 21.57
CA SER A 9 1.54 -7.95 20.87
C SER A 9 1.12 -7.88 19.39
N THR A 10 1.67 -8.75 18.53
CA THR A 10 1.18 -8.86 17.13
C THR A 10 -0.33 -9.08 17.09
N LYS A 11 -0.87 -9.89 18.01
CA LYS A 11 -2.31 -10.13 18.11
C LYS A 11 -3.09 -8.85 18.41
N GLN A 12 -2.59 -7.98 19.30
CA GLN A 12 -3.23 -6.70 19.60
C GLN A 12 -3.24 -5.77 18.38
N VAL A 13 -2.15 -5.71 17.61
CA VAL A 13 -2.07 -4.94 16.36
C VAL A 13 -3.10 -5.47 15.35
N ILE A 14 -3.17 -6.79 15.16
CA ILE A 14 -4.16 -7.43 14.29
C ILE A 14 -5.58 -7.10 14.73
N ASP A 15 -5.89 -7.22 16.02
CA ASP A 15 -7.24 -6.97 16.54
C ASP A 15 -7.66 -5.51 16.32
N LYS A 16 -6.75 -4.56 16.47
CA LYS A 16 -7.00 -3.14 16.16
C LYS A 16 -7.27 -2.89 14.68
N LEU A 17 -6.42 -3.45 13.81
CA LEU A 17 -6.60 -3.33 12.36
C LEU A 17 -7.92 -3.99 11.91
N TRP A 18 -8.22 -5.17 12.42
CA TRP A 18 -9.42 -5.95 12.08
C TRP A 18 -10.70 -5.30 12.60
N ALA A 19 -10.66 -4.70 13.79
CA ALA A 19 -11.79 -4.01 14.41
C ALA A 19 -12.04 -2.60 13.84
N HIS A 20 -11.28 -2.16 12.83
CA HIS A 20 -11.47 -0.86 12.22
C HIS A 20 -12.94 -0.70 11.74
N PRO A 21 -13.69 0.33 12.21
CA PRO A 21 -15.14 0.42 11.99
C PRO A 21 -15.55 0.43 10.52
N GLY A 22 -14.69 0.97 9.65
CA GLY A 22 -14.93 1.00 8.20
C GLY A 22 -14.91 -0.38 7.53
N LEU A 23 -14.28 -1.39 8.13
CA LEU A 23 -14.15 -2.73 7.54
C LEU A 23 -15.34 -3.64 7.84
N LYS A 24 -16.04 -3.43 8.96
CA LYS A 24 -17.19 -4.23 9.45
C LYS A 24 -16.99 -5.75 9.32
N LEU A 25 -15.77 -6.22 9.59
CA LEU A 25 -15.39 -7.62 9.58
C LEU A 25 -15.83 -8.33 10.86
N PRO A 26 -16.11 -9.65 10.82
CA PRO A 26 -16.55 -10.41 11.99
C PRO A 26 -15.44 -10.52 13.06
N PRO A 27 -15.65 -10.06 14.30
CA PRO A 27 -14.62 -10.11 15.35
C PRO A 27 -14.11 -11.53 15.64
N GLN A 28 -14.96 -12.54 15.51
CA GLN A 28 -14.62 -13.93 15.78
C GLN A 28 -13.65 -14.54 14.76
N ALA A 29 -13.48 -13.97 13.57
CA ALA A 29 -12.56 -14.51 12.57
C ALA A 29 -11.12 -14.55 13.06
N THR A 30 -10.69 -13.59 13.89
CA THR A 30 -9.32 -13.58 14.45
C THR A 30 -9.01 -14.77 15.35
N LYS A 31 -10.02 -15.56 15.75
CA LYS A 31 -9.82 -16.82 16.49
C LYS A 31 -9.24 -17.95 15.62
N LYS A 32 -9.30 -17.81 14.30
CA LYS A 32 -8.71 -18.74 13.33
C LYS A 32 -7.25 -18.43 13.01
N LEU A 33 -6.67 -17.42 13.67
CA LEU A 33 -5.27 -17.05 13.50
C LEU A 33 -4.35 -17.85 14.41
N GLU A 34 -3.31 -18.42 13.81
CA GLU A 34 -2.18 -19.01 14.50
C GLU A 34 -0.93 -18.18 14.22
N LEU A 35 -0.44 -17.48 15.26
CA LEU A 35 0.79 -16.69 15.18
C LEU A 35 1.96 -17.53 15.67
N VAL A 36 2.91 -17.82 14.78
CA VAL A 36 4.02 -18.71 15.07
C VAL A 36 5.22 -17.90 15.57
N GLY A 37 5.72 -18.17 16.78
CA GLY A 37 6.99 -17.60 17.28
C GLY A 37 7.03 -16.07 17.48
N PRO A 38 8.16 -15.53 17.98
CA PRO A 38 8.32 -14.10 18.24
C PRO A 38 8.64 -13.32 16.96
N ALA A 39 7.74 -12.40 16.58
CA ALA A 39 7.81 -11.72 15.28
C ALA A 39 9.07 -10.85 15.10
N ASP A 40 9.45 -10.07 16.12
CA ASP A 40 10.54 -9.08 16.03
C ASP A 40 11.93 -9.67 16.29
N SER A 41 12.08 -11.00 16.23
CA SER A 41 13.37 -11.69 16.34
C SER A 41 14.08 -11.92 15.00
N VAL A 42 13.41 -11.63 13.87
CA VAL A 42 13.85 -12.07 12.53
C VAL A 42 14.91 -11.14 11.92
N VAL A 43 14.77 -9.83 12.12
CA VAL A 43 15.72 -8.83 11.63
C VAL A 43 16.07 -7.87 12.76
N PRO A 44 17.33 -7.44 12.87
CA PRO A 44 17.71 -6.44 13.85
C PRO A 44 17.08 -5.11 13.43
N SER A 45 16.23 -4.55 14.29
CA SER A 45 15.68 -3.21 14.15
C SER A 45 15.24 -2.68 15.50
N SER A 46 15.28 -1.36 15.68
CA SER A 46 14.70 -0.67 16.84
C SER A 46 13.17 -0.65 16.76
N PHE A 47 12.64 -0.91 15.57
CA PHE A 47 11.21 -0.92 15.28
C PHE A 47 10.69 -2.34 15.10
N ARG A 48 9.39 -2.49 15.30
CA ARG A 48 8.71 -3.79 15.29
C ARG A 48 8.34 -4.26 13.89
N VAL A 49 9.35 -4.36 13.05
CA VAL A 49 9.26 -4.74 11.63
C VAL A 49 8.59 -6.10 11.47
N GLY A 50 8.98 -7.07 12.29
CA GLY A 50 8.41 -8.41 12.24
C GLY A 50 6.95 -8.44 12.62
N THR A 51 6.56 -7.67 13.63
CA THR A 51 5.16 -7.49 14.02
C THR A 51 4.32 -6.89 12.90
N VAL A 52 4.79 -5.81 12.26
CA VAL A 52 4.06 -5.19 11.13
C VAL A 52 3.91 -6.17 9.97
N ALA A 53 4.98 -6.89 9.62
CA ALA A 53 4.95 -7.89 8.57
C ALA A 53 3.96 -9.02 8.86
N GLN A 54 4.06 -9.64 10.04
CA GLN A 54 3.17 -10.73 10.43
C GLN A 54 1.72 -10.27 10.53
N ALA A 55 1.46 -9.08 11.10
CA ALA A 55 0.11 -8.58 11.31
C ALA A 55 -0.61 -8.26 10.00
N THR A 56 0.04 -7.54 9.09
CA THR A 56 -0.60 -7.10 7.83
C THR A 56 -0.84 -8.28 6.88
N ILE A 57 0.10 -9.23 6.79
CA ILE A 57 -0.10 -10.48 6.05
C ILE A 57 -1.23 -11.31 6.69
N ALA A 58 -1.27 -11.43 8.02
CA ALA A 58 -2.33 -12.15 8.72
C ALA A 58 -3.72 -11.54 8.44
N CYS A 59 -3.86 -10.22 8.48
CA CYS A 59 -5.13 -9.55 8.18
C CYS A 59 -5.58 -9.79 6.73
N SER A 60 -4.67 -9.66 5.75
CA SER A 60 -5.02 -9.90 4.34
C SER A 60 -5.43 -11.37 4.11
N ALA A 61 -4.67 -12.33 4.61
CA ALA A 61 -4.97 -13.76 4.51
C ALA A 61 -6.29 -14.13 5.22
N LEU A 62 -6.53 -13.60 6.42
CA LEU A 62 -7.76 -13.83 7.16
C LEU A 62 -9.00 -13.25 6.45
N SER A 63 -8.86 -12.07 5.84
CA SER A 63 -9.94 -11.47 5.05
C SER A 63 -10.25 -12.31 3.80
N SER A 64 -9.25 -12.88 3.14
CA SER A 64 -9.45 -13.85 2.05
C SER A 64 -10.18 -15.10 2.54
N ALA A 65 -9.76 -15.70 3.66
CA ALA A 65 -10.44 -16.84 4.27
C ALA A 65 -11.91 -16.54 4.62
N TYR A 66 -12.21 -15.30 5.03
CA TYR A 66 -13.58 -14.85 5.27
C TYR A 66 -14.41 -14.74 3.97
N ILE A 67 -13.83 -14.23 2.88
CA ILE A 67 -14.49 -14.25 1.56
C ILE A 67 -14.84 -15.67 1.13
N HIS A 68 -13.89 -16.58 1.27
CA HIS A 68 -14.12 -17.99 0.99
C HIS A 68 -15.29 -18.56 1.81
N GLN A 69 -15.36 -18.25 3.11
CA GLN A 69 -16.49 -18.66 3.96
C GLN A 69 -17.83 -18.13 3.41
N LEU A 70 -17.90 -16.84 3.08
CA LEU A 70 -19.10 -16.19 2.56
C LEU A 70 -19.56 -16.83 1.23
N ARG A 71 -18.62 -17.18 0.35
CA ARG A 71 -18.91 -17.79 -0.97
C ARG A 71 -19.47 -19.20 -0.87
N HIS A 72 -18.97 -20.00 0.06
CA HIS A 72 -19.34 -21.42 0.16
C HIS A 72 -20.44 -21.71 1.19
N GLY A 73 -21.01 -20.69 1.83
CA GLY A 73 -22.01 -20.86 2.89
C GLY A 73 -21.51 -21.74 4.05
N ARG A 74 -20.18 -21.82 4.25
CA ARG A 74 -19.59 -22.69 5.27
C ARG A 74 -19.81 -22.07 6.65
N ASN A 75 -20.09 -22.93 7.62
CA ASN A 75 -20.30 -22.50 9.01
C ASN A 75 -19.05 -21.86 9.62
N GLU A 76 -17.83 -22.22 9.16
CA GLU A 76 -16.58 -21.68 9.71
C GLU A 76 -15.53 -21.29 8.65
N PRO A 77 -14.73 -20.23 8.90
CA PRO A 77 -13.59 -19.86 8.06
C PRO A 77 -12.40 -20.82 8.25
N GLN A 78 -11.53 -20.86 7.25
CA GLN A 78 -10.27 -21.62 7.29
C GLN A 78 -9.33 -21.08 8.39
N ASN A 79 -8.48 -21.96 8.93
CA ASN A 79 -7.36 -21.55 9.78
C ASN A 79 -6.32 -20.80 8.94
N VAL A 80 -5.71 -19.77 9.52
CA VAL A 80 -4.67 -18.95 8.89
C VAL A 80 -3.46 -18.90 9.82
N SER A 81 -2.31 -19.34 9.32
CA SER A 81 -1.05 -19.26 10.04
C SER A 81 -0.07 -18.34 9.30
N VAL A 82 0.69 -17.54 10.07
CA VAL A 82 1.72 -16.66 9.50
C VAL A 82 3.01 -16.85 10.27
N ASN A 83 4.01 -17.41 9.58
CA ASN A 83 5.36 -17.52 10.12
C ASN A 83 6.08 -16.16 9.98
N PRO A 84 6.66 -15.61 11.05
CA PRO A 84 7.26 -14.28 11.04
C PRO A 84 8.52 -14.22 10.19
N ARG A 85 9.28 -15.32 10.08
CA ARG A 85 10.43 -15.38 9.19
C ARG A 85 10.01 -15.25 7.74
N HIS A 86 8.95 -15.97 7.33
CA HIS A 86 8.40 -15.86 5.98
C HIS A 86 7.80 -14.48 5.74
N ALA A 87 7.11 -13.91 6.72
CA ALA A 87 6.52 -12.57 6.62
C ALA A 87 7.58 -11.49 6.38
N VAL A 88 8.68 -11.50 7.14
CA VAL A 88 9.77 -10.54 6.97
C VAL A 88 10.55 -10.78 5.67
N LEU A 89 10.70 -12.03 5.24
CA LEU A 89 11.27 -12.34 3.92
C LEU A 89 10.37 -11.81 2.78
N ASP A 90 9.05 -11.91 2.90
CA ASP A 90 8.11 -11.35 1.93
C ASP A 90 8.27 -9.82 1.82
N PHE A 91 8.47 -9.15 2.96
CA PHE A 91 8.75 -7.70 3.06
C PHE A 91 10.10 -7.27 2.45
N LYS A 92 10.92 -8.24 2.03
CA LYS A 92 12.19 -8.02 1.33
C LYS A 92 12.32 -8.90 0.09
N SER A 93 11.20 -9.37 -0.44
CA SER A 93 11.15 -10.39 -1.50
C SER A 93 11.92 -9.97 -2.75
N GLU A 94 11.94 -8.68 -3.07
CA GLU A 94 12.70 -8.11 -4.19
C GLU A 94 14.22 -8.34 -4.09
N SER A 95 14.76 -8.59 -2.88
CA SER A 95 16.18 -8.92 -2.68
C SER A 95 16.49 -10.41 -2.78
N TRP A 96 15.47 -11.27 -2.85
CA TRP A 96 15.61 -12.73 -2.77
C TRP A 96 15.03 -13.47 -3.98
N VAL A 97 14.33 -12.75 -4.86
CA VAL A 97 13.81 -13.33 -6.10
C VAL A 97 14.99 -13.77 -6.99
N THR A 98 14.85 -14.96 -7.58
CA THR A 98 15.83 -15.48 -8.53
C THR A 98 15.17 -15.74 -9.88
N LEU A 99 15.90 -15.48 -10.95
CA LEU A 99 15.56 -15.86 -12.31
C LEU A 99 16.67 -16.80 -12.81
N ASP A 100 16.29 -18.01 -13.21
CA ASP A 100 17.23 -19.07 -13.62
C ASP A 100 18.34 -19.33 -12.58
N GLY A 101 17.96 -19.33 -11.29
CA GLY A 101 18.86 -19.57 -10.17
C GLY A 101 19.80 -18.41 -9.82
N LYS A 102 19.67 -17.25 -10.49
CA LYS A 102 20.48 -16.05 -10.24
C LYS A 102 19.63 -14.96 -9.59
N LEU A 103 20.20 -14.28 -8.59
CA LEU A 103 19.58 -13.09 -8.00
C LEU A 103 19.40 -12.01 -9.07
N THR A 104 18.30 -11.29 -8.98
CA THR A 104 18.07 -10.12 -9.81
C THR A 104 19.05 -8.98 -9.45
N PRO A 105 19.37 -8.08 -10.39
CA PRO A 105 20.25 -6.95 -10.12
C PRO A 105 19.72 -6.02 -9.02
N ASP A 106 20.62 -5.22 -8.44
CA ASP A 106 20.25 -4.16 -7.50
C ASP A 106 19.26 -3.17 -8.15
N ILE A 107 18.25 -2.78 -7.39
CA ILE A 107 17.17 -1.89 -7.82
C ILE A 107 17.52 -0.41 -7.66
N TRP A 108 18.62 -0.09 -6.96
CA TRP A 108 19.02 1.28 -6.65
C TRP A 108 19.89 1.91 -7.75
N ASP A 109 19.50 3.10 -8.21
CA ASP A 109 20.37 3.94 -9.04
C ASP A 109 21.62 4.37 -8.22
N PRO A 110 22.82 4.46 -8.83
CA PRO A 110 24.05 4.80 -8.10
C PRO A 110 24.01 6.14 -7.34
N LEU A 111 23.17 7.08 -7.77
CA LEU A 111 23.00 8.36 -7.09
C LEU A 111 21.93 8.30 -5.98
N ALA A 112 21.10 7.26 -5.90
CA ALA A 112 20.06 7.16 -4.89
C ALA A 112 20.66 7.07 -3.47
N GLY A 113 19.94 7.59 -2.48
CA GLY A 113 20.34 7.47 -1.07
C GLY A 113 20.60 8.81 -0.39
N VAL A 114 21.43 8.77 0.65
CA VAL A 114 21.58 9.86 1.63
C VAL A 114 22.79 10.74 1.29
N TYR A 115 22.61 12.05 1.43
CA TYR A 115 23.64 13.07 1.24
C TYR A 115 23.62 14.06 2.39
N LYS A 116 24.82 14.46 2.82
CA LYS A 116 25.02 15.51 3.81
C LYS A 116 24.80 16.87 3.15
N THR A 117 24.12 17.76 3.86
CA THR A 117 23.86 19.15 3.48
C THR A 117 24.45 20.08 4.54
N LYS A 118 24.34 21.41 4.36
CA LYS A 118 24.94 22.38 5.29
C LYS A 118 24.44 22.25 6.73
N ASP A 119 23.18 21.83 6.90
CA ASP A 119 22.46 21.83 8.17
C ASP A 119 21.83 20.48 8.55
N GLY A 120 22.03 19.44 7.73
CA GLY A 120 21.41 18.14 7.96
C GLY A 120 21.67 17.15 6.84
N TYR A 121 20.67 16.33 6.53
CA TYR A 121 20.74 15.35 5.46
C TYR A 121 19.49 15.38 4.60
N VAL A 122 19.67 15.03 3.32
CA VAL A 122 18.56 14.70 2.42
C VAL A 122 18.73 13.28 1.93
N ARG A 123 17.61 12.64 1.62
CA ARG A 123 17.57 11.38 0.87
C ARG A 123 16.94 11.64 -0.49
N ILE A 124 17.65 11.30 -1.57
CA ILE A 124 17.13 11.36 -2.93
C ILE A 124 16.78 9.97 -3.46
N HIS A 125 15.73 9.89 -4.27
CA HIS A 125 15.28 8.68 -4.94
C HIS A 125 15.36 8.84 -6.46
N THR A 126 16.38 8.25 -7.08
CA THR A 126 16.75 8.48 -8.48
C THR A 126 16.59 7.25 -9.38
N ASN A 127 15.89 6.21 -8.92
CA ASN A 127 15.74 4.94 -9.65
C ASN A 127 15.02 5.08 -11.01
N PHE A 128 14.39 6.22 -11.28
CA PHE A 128 13.88 6.57 -12.61
C PHE A 128 14.73 7.68 -13.25
N PRO A 129 15.10 7.56 -14.55
CA PRO A 129 15.93 8.56 -15.21
C PRO A 129 15.42 10.00 -15.08
N HIS A 130 14.11 10.21 -15.26
CA HIS A 130 13.52 11.55 -15.12
C HIS A 130 13.55 12.09 -13.68
N HIS A 131 13.55 11.25 -12.64
CA HIS A 131 13.75 11.71 -11.25
C HIS A 131 15.20 12.12 -11.03
N ARG A 132 16.16 11.33 -11.53
CA ARG A 132 17.59 11.66 -11.49
C ARG A 132 17.86 13.00 -12.19
N ASP A 133 17.34 13.15 -13.39
CA ASP A 133 17.61 14.31 -14.24
C ASP A 133 17.05 15.61 -13.59
N ILE A 134 15.91 15.53 -12.90
CA ILE A 134 15.37 16.66 -12.10
C ILE A 134 16.32 17.00 -10.94
N ILE A 135 16.79 16.02 -10.16
CA ILE A 135 17.70 16.26 -9.04
C ILE A 135 19.03 16.88 -9.51
N LEU A 136 19.60 16.37 -10.61
CA LEU A 136 20.83 16.92 -11.19
C LEU A 136 20.61 18.36 -11.68
N ALA A 137 19.48 18.64 -12.33
CA ALA A 137 19.12 19.99 -12.75
C ALA A 137 18.96 20.94 -11.54
N THR A 138 18.31 20.52 -10.46
CA THR A 138 18.19 21.32 -9.23
C THR A 138 19.55 21.63 -8.61
N LEU A 139 20.50 20.70 -8.69
CA LEU A 139 21.89 20.89 -8.22
C LEU A 139 22.77 21.70 -9.19
N ASN A 140 22.24 22.13 -10.34
CA ASN A 140 23.01 22.74 -11.42
C ASN A 140 24.18 21.86 -11.92
N LEU A 141 23.96 20.54 -11.94
CA LEU A 141 24.91 19.56 -12.44
C LEU A 141 24.52 19.08 -13.85
N PRO A 142 25.48 18.64 -14.68
CA PRO A 142 25.17 18.11 -16.00
C PRO A 142 24.27 16.88 -15.89
N ILE A 143 23.22 16.84 -16.72
CA ILE A 143 22.37 15.64 -16.85
C ILE A 143 23.16 14.52 -17.54
N ARG A 144 23.96 14.88 -18.55
CA ARG A 144 24.86 13.97 -19.27
C ARG A 144 26.20 14.68 -19.53
N PRO A 145 27.35 13.98 -19.35
CA PRO A 145 27.48 12.68 -18.68
C PRO A 145 26.98 12.75 -17.23
N VAL A 146 26.45 11.64 -16.71
CA VAL A 146 25.95 11.59 -15.33
C VAL A 146 27.14 11.73 -14.38
N PRO A 147 27.13 12.67 -13.41
CA PRO A 147 28.25 12.87 -12.49
C PRO A 147 28.41 11.71 -11.52
N SER A 148 29.58 11.61 -10.90
CA SER A 148 29.83 10.63 -9.84
C SER A 148 29.06 10.99 -8.55
N ARG A 149 28.88 10.00 -7.68
CA ARG A 149 28.27 10.20 -6.35
C ARG A 149 28.99 11.28 -5.53
N ASP A 150 30.32 11.36 -5.62
CA ASP A 150 31.12 12.35 -4.89
C ASP A 150 30.91 13.78 -5.42
N GLN A 151 30.77 13.94 -6.74
CA GLN A 151 30.46 15.24 -7.34
C GLN A 151 29.07 15.73 -6.89
N VAL A 152 28.09 14.81 -6.85
CA VAL A 152 26.75 15.09 -6.33
C VAL A 152 26.80 15.44 -4.84
N ALA A 153 27.56 14.68 -4.04
CA ALA A 153 27.72 14.95 -2.62
C ALA A 153 28.33 16.32 -2.35
N LYS A 154 29.36 16.71 -3.11
CA LYS A 154 29.97 18.04 -3.00
C LYS A 154 28.99 19.18 -3.31
N ALA A 155 28.09 18.99 -4.28
CA ALA A 155 27.07 19.99 -4.58
C ALA A 155 26.10 20.18 -3.40
N PHE A 156 25.70 19.09 -2.72
CA PHE A 156 24.79 19.14 -1.57
C PHE A 156 25.35 19.89 -0.35
N GLU A 157 26.66 19.95 -0.16
CA GLU A 157 27.29 20.62 0.99
C GLU A 157 26.91 22.11 1.10
N SER A 158 26.57 22.75 -0.01
CA SER A 158 26.17 24.16 -0.07
C SER A 158 24.68 24.42 0.21
N TRP A 159 23.83 23.40 0.16
CA TRP A 159 22.38 23.52 0.28
C TRP A 159 21.89 23.40 1.72
N SER A 160 20.79 24.09 2.07
CA SER A 160 19.97 23.68 3.23
C SER A 160 19.19 22.42 2.87
N SER A 161 19.07 21.50 3.82
CA SER A 161 18.21 20.32 3.66
C SER A 161 16.75 20.67 3.38
N GLN A 162 16.20 21.71 4.03
CA GLN A 162 14.82 22.12 3.84
C GLN A 162 14.63 22.84 2.51
N GLU A 163 15.48 23.83 2.22
CA GLU A 163 15.44 24.59 0.96
C GLU A 163 15.55 23.68 -0.26
N PHE A 164 16.49 22.72 -0.24
CA PHE A 164 16.62 21.78 -1.34
C PHE A 164 15.41 20.86 -1.48
N GLU A 165 14.86 20.36 -0.36
CA GLU A 165 13.65 19.54 -0.39
C GLU A 165 12.50 20.29 -1.08
N ASP A 166 12.29 21.55 -0.73
CA ASP A 166 11.22 22.38 -1.26
C ASP A 166 11.41 22.64 -2.77
N VAL A 167 12.58 23.13 -3.17
CA VAL A 167 12.89 23.44 -4.59
C VAL A 167 12.83 22.19 -5.47
N ALA A 168 13.43 21.09 -5.04
CA ALA A 168 13.41 19.85 -5.81
C ALA A 168 12.00 19.24 -5.87
N THR A 169 11.22 19.33 -4.79
CA THR A 169 9.83 18.83 -4.77
C THR A 169 8.94 19.65 -5.72
N GLU A 170 9.10 20.98 -5.75
CA GLU A 170 8.39 21.87 -6.67
C GLU A 170 8.74 21.56 -8.13
N ALA A 171 10.01 21.28 -8.42
CA ALA A 171 10.46 20.79 -9.73
C ALA A 171 9.98 19.36 -10.07
N GLY A 172 9.26 18.70 -9.16
CA GLY A 172 8.70 17.36 -9.35
C GLY A 172 9.68 16.21 -9.05
N GLY A 173 10.80 16.51 -8.42
CA GLY A 173 11.82 15.59 -7.95
C GLY A 173 11.37 14.76 -6.75
N CYS A 174 12.16 13.74 -6.43
CA CYS A 174 11.86 12.77 -5.39
C CYS A 174 12.94 12.84 -4.30
N VAL A 175 12.70 13.67 -3.30
CA VAL A 175 13.62 13.92 -2.19
C VAL A 175 12.85 14.08 -0.88
N SER A 176 13.51 13.76 0.23
CA SER A 176 13.07 14.14 1.56
C SER A 176 14.25 14.67 2.38
N LYS A 177 14.06 15.76 3.11
CA LYS A 177 14.87 16.09 4.28
C LYS A 177 14.73 14.95 5.28
N ILE A 178 15.85 14.52 5.85
CA ILE A 178 15.85 13.55 6.94
C ILE A 178 15.53 14.29 8.23
N ARG A 179 14.46 13.86 8.89
CA ARG A 179 13.91 14.52 10.08
C ARG A 179 14.03 13.63 11.32
N THR A 180 14.01 14.22 12.50
CA THR A 180 13.73 13.52 13.78
C THR A 180 12.22 13.29 13.95
N PHE A 181 11.82 12.50 14.95
CA PHE A 181 10.40 12.40 15.33
C PHE A 181 9.83 13.74 15.78
N ASP A 182 10.55 14.51 16.61
CA ASP A 182 10.08 15.82 17.07
C ASP A 182 9.85 16.80 15.90
N GLU A 183 10.76 16.82 14.92
CA GLU A 183 10.58 17.62 13.71
C GLU A 183 9.39 17.15 12.87
N TRP A 184 9.16 15.84 12.78
CA TRP A 184 8.02 15.30 12.06
C TRP A 184 6.71 15.57 12.79
N ASP A 185 6.63 15.36 14.10
CA ASP A 185 5.42 15.56 14.90
C ASP A 185 4.97 17.03 14.90
N ALA A 186 5.92 17.97 14.77
CA ALA A 186 5.64 19.39 14.56
C ALA A 186 5.26 19.76 13.10
N HIS A 187 5.48 18.86 12.15
CA HIS A 187 5.26 19.13 10.73
C HIS A 187 3.75 19.23 10.42
N PRO A 188 3.29 20.22 9.62
CA PRO A 188 1.87 20.41 9.32
C PRO A 188 1.14 19.18 8.77
N HIS A 189 1.84 18.35 7.97
CA HIS A 189 1.26 17.13 7.45
C HIS A 189 1.12 16.02 8.51
N ALA A 190 2.04 15.93 9.49
CA ALA A 190 1.92 14.97 10.58
C ALA A 190 0.75 15.33 11.49
N ILE A 191 0.62 16.62 11.85
CA ILE A 191 -0.51 17.15 12.61
C ILE A 191 -1.82 16.87 11.86
N TYR A 192 -1.84 17.11 10.55
CA TYR A 192 -3.00 16.78 9.72
C TYR A 192 -3.34 15.30 9.82
N SER A 193 -2.37 14.40 9.61
CA SER A 193 -2.57 12.95 9.52
C SER A 193 -2.75 12.25 10.87
N ALA A 194 -2.48 12.93 11.99
CA ALA A 194 -2.62 12.37 13.33
C ALA A 194 -4.04 11.81 13.56
N GLY A 195 -4.10 10.58 14.09
CA GLY A 195 -5.35 9.89 14.39
C GLY A 195 -6.13 9.36 13.18
N ARG A 196 -5.68 9.60 11.95
CA ARG A 196 -6.28 8.98 10.76
C ARG A 196 -5.85 7.52 10.64
N PRO A 197 -6.78 6.62 10.26
CA PRO A 197 -6.43 5.22 10.07
C PRO A 197 -5.56 5.05 8.82
N PRO A 198 -4.68 4.02 8.77
CA PRO A 198 -3.87 3.72 7.60
C PRO A 198 -4.69 3.19 6.41
N LEU A 199 -5.99 2.92 6.61
CA LEU A 199 -6.91 2.41 5.61
C LEU A 199 -8.32 2.97 5.87
N SER A 200 -8.98 3.46 4.82
CA SER A 200 -10.35 3.96 4.87
C SER A 200 -11.18 3.35 3.74
N LEU A 201 -12.44 3.03 4.04
CA LEU A 201 -13.42 2.57 3.05
C LEU A 201 -14.56 3.58 2.96
N THR A 202 -14.87 3.99 1.73
CA THR A 202 -15.96 4.93 1.44
C THR A 202 -16.89 4.31 0.41
N LYS A 203 -18.21 4.35 0.65
CA LYS A 203 -19.21 3.88 -0.30
C LYS A 203 -19.41 4.95 -1.38
N THR A 204 -19.14 4.61 -2.64
CA THR A 204 -19.25 5.53 -3.78
C THR A 204 -20.53 5.34 -4.60
N GLY A 205 -21.26 4.25 -4.39
CA GLY A 205 -22.50 3.95 -5.08
C GLY A 205 -23.14 2.65 -4.60
N GLU A 206 -24.32 2.33 -5.15
CA GLU A 206 -24.91 1.01 -4.99
C GLU A 206 -24.22 0.00 -5.93
N ALA A 207 -24.19 -1.26 -5.50
CA ALA A 207 -23.64 -2.35 -6.29
C ALA A 207 -24.75 -3.33 -6.67
N PRO A 208 -24.77 -3.84 -7.92
CA PRO A 208 -25.62 -4.97 -8.25
C PRO A 208 -25.21 -6.19 -7.43
N ILE A 209 -26.14 -7.15 -7.33
CA ILE A 209 -25.88 -8.46 -6.73
C ILE A 209 -24.62 -9.02 -7.36
N TRP A 210 -23.67 -9.42 -6.52
CA TRP A 210 -22.47 -10.09 -7.02
C TRP A 210 -22.78 -11.56 -7.22
N ASP A 211 -22.92 -11.96 -8.48
CA ASP A 211 -22.98 -13.37 -8.87
C ASP A 211 -21.56 -13.90 -9.11
N LEU A 212 -20.84 -14.26 -8.03
CA LEU A 212 -19.57 -14.98 -8.20
C LEU A 212 -19.88 -16.39 -8.68
N PRO A 213 -19.25 -16.89 -9.76
CA PRO A 213 -19.43 -18.28 -10.14
C PRO A 213 -18.91 -19.15 -9.00
N THR A 214 -19.80 -19.88 -8.35
CA THR A 214 -19.45 -20.92 -7.36
C THR A 214 -18.56 -22.01 -7.98
N LYS A 215 -18.47 -22.05 -9.32
CA LYS A 215 -17.61 -22.93 -10.11
C LYS A 215 -16.25 -22.33 -10.52
N ALA A 216 -15.89 -21.11 -10.11
CA ALA A 216 -14.65 -20.42 -10.53
C ALA A 216 -13.35 -21.00 -9.91
N GLY A 217 -13.44 -22.09 -9.14
CA GLY A 217 -12.34 -22.70 -8.41
C GLY A 217 -12.46 -22.54 -6.90
N ASP A 218 -11.68 -23.34 -6.16
CA ASP A 218 -11.73 -23.46 -4.71
C ASP A 218 -10.86 -22.45 -3.95
N MET A 219 -10.14 -21.58 -4.67
CA MET A 219 -9.31 -20.55 -4.03
C MET A 219 -10.18 -19.40 -3.50
N PRO A 220 -9.75 -18.70 -2.43
CA PRO A 220 -10.59 -17.70 -1.77
C PRO A 220 -11.16 -16.60 -2.67
N LEU A 221 -10.35 -16.12 -3.62
CA LEU A 221 -10.69 -15.02 -4.53
C LEU A 221 -10.91 -15.48 -5.98
N SER A 222 -11.07 -16.80 -6.20
CA SER A 222 -11.43 -17.36 -7.50
C SER A 222 -12.65 -16.65 -8.10
N GLY A 223 -12.50 -16.19 -9.34
CA GLY A 223 -13.54 -15.48 -10.08
C GLY A 223 -13.52 -13.96 -9.92
N MET A 224 -12.73 -13.41 -8.99
CA MET A 224 -12.54 -11.96 -8.87
C MET A 224 -11.58 -11.47 -9.96
N ARG A 225 -11.95 -10.39 -10.66
CA ARG A 225 -11.12 -9.76 -11.70
C ARG A 225 -10.57 -8.42 -11.24
N VAL A 226 -9.26 -8.23 -11.36
CA VAL A 226 -8.55 -7.04 -10.89
C VAL A 226 -7.77 -6.42 -12.05
N LEU A 227 -7.98 -5.13 -12.29
CA LEU A 227 -7.10 -4.31 -13.12
C LEU A 227 -6.14 -3.54 -12.22
N ASP A 228 -4.88 -3.94 -12.26
CA ASP A 228 -3.79 -3.37 -11.48
C ASP A 228 -3.00 -2.38 -12.34
N LEU A 229 -3.10 -1.09 -12.03
CA LEU A 229 -2.35 -0.01 -12.71
C LEU A 229 -1.21 0.52 -11.82
N THR A 230 -0.83 -0.25 -10.80
CA THR A 230 0.19 0.16 -9.84
C THR A 230 1.59 -0.19 -10.32
N ARG A 231 2.56 0.38 -9.63
CA ARG A 231 3.99 0.27 -9.96
C ARG A 231 4.82 0.25 -8.69
N VAL A 232 6.08 -0.15 -8.81
CA VAL A 232 7.04 -0.20 -7.70
C VAL A 232 6.67 -1.32 -6.70
N ILE A 233 6.44 -1.05 -5.41
CA ILE A 233 6.27 -2.10 -4.39
C ILE A 233 4.84 -2.13 -3.84
N ALA A 234 4.38 -1.03 -3.21
CA ALA A 234 3.19 -1.07 -2.37
C ALA A 234 1.91 -1.54 -3.08
N GLY A 235 1.58 -0.90 -4.20
CA GLY A 235 0.45 -1.31 -5.03
C GLY A 235 0.63 -2.72 -5.61
N PRO A 236 1.79 -3.04 -6.22
CA PRO A 236 1.99 -4.37 -6.78
C PRO A 236 1.97 -5.50 -5.75
N VAL A 237 2.38 -5.26 -4.51
CA VAL A 237 2.21 -6.19 -3.37
C VAL A 237 0.73 -6.48 -3.13
N CYS A 238 -0.14 -5.47 -3.16
CA CYS A 238 -1.58 -5.69 -3.09
C CYS A 238 -2.05 -6.62 -4.22
N GLY A 239 -1.71 -6.30 -5.47
CA GLY A 239 -2.09 -7.12 -6.63
C GLY A 239 -1.60 -8.56 -6.54
N ARG A 240 -0.33 -8.80 -6.15
CA ARG A 240 0.22 -10.17 -6.06
C ARG A 240 -0.41 -10.95 -4.92
N THR A 241 -0.75 -10.29 -3.80
CA THR A 241 -1.47 -10.90 -2.68
C THR A 241 -2.86 -11.38 -3.11
N LEU A 242 -3.59 -10.57 -3.90
CA LEU A 242 -4.88 -10.99 -4.44
C LEU A 242 -4.72 -12.18 -5.42
N ALA A 243 -3.73 -12.12 -6.31
CA ALA A 243 -3.42 -13.20 -7.24
C ALA A 243 -3.06 -14.52 -6.52
N ALA A 244 -2.25 -14.45 -5.46
CA ALA A 244 -1.88 -15.60 -4.63
C ALA A 244 -3.10 -16.27 -3.97
N HIS A 245 -4.18 -15.52 -3.76
CA HIS A 245 -5.46 -16.04 -3.26
C HIS A 245 -6.46 -16.41 -4.37
N GLY A 246 -6.03 -16.43 -5.63
CA GLY A 246 -6.80 -16.93 -6.77
C GLY A 246 -7.55 -15.87 -7.59
N ALA A 247 -7.32 -14.58 -7.31
CA ALA A 247 -7.88 -13.52 -8.16
C ALA A 247 -7.22 -13.51 -9.55
N ASP A 248 -8.00 -13.18 -10.57
CA ASP A 248 -7.50 -12.94 -11.91
C ASP A 248 -7.03 -11.49 -12.03
N VAL A 249 -5.71 -11.29 -11.87
CA VAL A 249 -5.09 -9.97 -11.85
C VAL A 249 -4.40 -9.69 -13.18
N ILE A 250 -4.84 -8.64 -13.87
CA ILE A 250 -4.18 -8.09 -15.05
C ILE A 250 -3.44 -6.83 -14.62
N TRP A 251 -2.11 -6.88 -14.70
CA TRP A 251 -1.25 -5.71 -14.57
C TRP A 251 -1.24 -4.92 -15.89
N VAL A 252 -1.85 -3.74 -15.86
CA VAL A 252 -1.95 -2.81 -16.98
C VAL A 252 -0.84 -1.77 -16.86
N THR A 253 0.16 -1.89 -17.74
CA THR A 253 1.23 -0.89 -17.89
C THR A 253 1.09 -0.18 -19.24
N SER A 254 2.05 0.66 -19.61
CA SER A 254 2.07 1.42 -20.87
C SER A 254 3.44 1.30 -21.53
N PRO A 255 3.50 1.21 -22.88
CA PRO A 255 4.78 1.19 -23.59
C PRO A 255 5.62 2.47 -23.38
N ASN A 256 4.99 3.54 -22.87
CA ASN A 256 5.63 4.83 -22.60
C ASN A 256 6.11 4.98 -21.14
N LEU A 257 5.99 3.92 -20.33
CA LEU A 257 6.42 3.91 -18.94
C LEU A 257 7.69 3.06 -18.80
N PRO A 258 8.70 3.52 -18.03
CA PRO A 258 9.95 2.78 -17.90
C PRO A 258 9.75 1.48 -17.11
N ASP A 259 10.29 0.36 -17.56
CA ASP A 259 10.26 -0.88 -16.79
C ASP A 259 11.22 -0.84 -15.59
N LEU A 260 10.97 -1.69 -14.58
CA LEU A 260 11.86 -1.95 -13.44
C LEU A 260 12.10 -3.46 -13.32
N PRO A 261 12.86 -4.10 -14.23
CA PRO A 261 12.84 -5.55 -14.40
C PRO A 261 13.06 -6.37 -13.12
N ALA A 262 14.04 -5.98 -12.29
CA ALA A 262 14.32 -6.70 -11.04
C ALA A 262 13.15 -6.69 -10.05
N LEU A 263 12.37 -5.60 -10.02
CA LEU A 263 11.21 -5.45 -9.15
C LEU A 263 9.93 -5.99 -9.80
N ASP A 264 9.77 -5.78 -11.10
CA ASP A 264 8.63 -6.25 -11.87
C ASP A 264 8.56 -7.78 -11.84
N ILE A 265 9.71 -8.48 -11.93
CA ILE A 265 9.77 -9.95 -11.80
C ILE A 265 9.20 -10.44 -10.46
N ASP A 266 9.56 -9.82 -9.33
CA ASP A 266 9.02 -10.20 -8.03
C ASP A 266 7.53 -9.85 -7.88
N THR A 267 7.15 -8.67 -8.33
CA THR A 267 5.84 -8.10 -8.06
C THR A 267 4.76 -8.50 -9.07
N SER A 268 5.13 -9.07 -10.22
CA SER A 268 4.22 -9.59 -11.24
C SER A 268 3.85 -11.07 -11.03
N ARG A 269 4.38 -11.74 -10.00
CA ARG A 269 4.10 -13.15 -9.72
C ARG A 269 2.59 -13.40 -9.59
N GLY A 270 2.09 -14.38 -10.37
CA GLY A 270 0.68 -14.73 -10.42
C GLY A 270 -0.21 -13.78 -11.23
N LYS A 271 0.33 -12.70 -11.80
CA LYS A 271 -0.43 -11.74 -12.62
C LYS A 271 -0.24 -12.03 -14.11
N ARG A 272 -1.23 -11.64 -14.91
CA ARG A 272 -1.10 -11.47 -16.36
C ARG A 272 -0.74 -10.02 -16.66
N THR A 273 -0.09 -9.75 -17.79
CA THR A 273 0.36 -8.40 -18.13
C THR A 273 -0.22 -7.95 -19.47
N ILE A 274 -0.52 -6.65 -19.58
CA ILE A 274 -0.90 -5.99 -20.83
C ILE A 274 -0.30 -4.59 -20.87
N GLN A 275 0.16 -4.16 -22.04
CA GLN A 275 0.62 -2.81 -22.30
C GLN A 275 -0.46 -2.04 -23.06
N LEU A 276 -0.94 -0.93 -22.50
CA LEU A 276 -1.95 -0.06 -23.08
C LEU A 276 -1.51 1.40 -22.94
N ASP A 277 -1.42 2.13 -24.04
CA ASP A 277 -1.30 3.59 -24.00
C ASP A 277 -2.68 4.23 -23.92
N LEU A 278 -3.08 4.69 -22.74
CA LEU A 278 -4.39 5.33 -22.54
C LEU A 278 -4.56 6.68 -23.26
N ASN A 279 -3.53 7.18 -23.97
CA ASN A 279 -3.67 8.30 -24.90
C ASN A 279 -4.06 7.85 -26.31
N ASN A 280 -3.87 6.57 -26.63
CA ASN A 280 -4.35 5.96 -27.87
C ASN A 280 -5.82 5.55 -27.71
N LYS A 281 -6.65 5.91 -28.69
CA LYS A 281 -8.10 5.62 -28.69
C LYS A 281 -8.41 4.12 -28.70
N SER A 282 -7.64 3.29 -29.42
CA SER A 282 -7.87 1.83 -29.46
C SER A 282 -7.56 1.19 -28.12
N ASP A 283 -6.44 1.56 -27.51
CA ASP A 283 -6.00 1.03 -26.22
C ASP A 283 -6.91 1.49 -25.10
N LEU A 284 -7.38 2.73 -25.15
CA LEU A 284 -8.41 3.25 -24.24
C LEU A 284 -9.71 2.46 -24.37
N ALA A 285 -10.13 2.11 -25.60
CA ALA A 285 -11.32 1.29 -25.82
C ALA A 285 -11.12 -0.14 -25.26
N THR A 286 -9.94 -0.73 -25.45
CA THR A 286 -9.57 -2.02 -24.86
C THR A 286 -9.62 -1.96 -23.33
N PHE A 287 -9.03 -0.92 -22.73
CA PHE A 287 -9.06 -0.71 -21.28
C PHE A 287 -10.48 -0.57 -20.74
N LYS A 288 -11.32 0.25 -21.40
CA LYS A 288 -12.74 0.38 -21.05
C LYS A 288 -13.52 -0.93 -21.20
N ASN A 289 -13.13 -1.78 -22.14
CA ASN A 289 -13.74 -3.10 -22.29
C ASN A 289 -13.35 -4.04 -21.16
N LEU A 290 -12.08 -4.03 -20.73
CA LEU A 290 -11.62 -4.76 -19.54
C LEU A 290 -12.34 -4.29 -18.28
N LEU A 291 -12.59 -2.99 -18.13
CA LEU A 291 -13.29 -2.41 -16.97
C LEU A 291 -14.72 -2.92 -16.79
N LYS A 292 -15.43 -3.27 -17.88
CA LYS A 292 -16.81 -3.82 -17.80
C LYS A 292 -16.91 -5.08 -16.95
N ASP A 293 -15.83 -5.82 -16.94
CA ASP A 293 -15.70 -7.14 -16.35
C ASP A 293 -14.88 -7.12 -15.05
N ALA A 294 -14.34 -5.97 -14.66
CA ALA A 294 -13.46 -5.83 -13.52
C ALA A 294 -14.26 -5.60 -12.22
N ASP A 295 -13.88 -6.32 -11.16
CA ASP A 295 -14.41 -6.09 -9.82
C ASP A 295 -13.61 -5.05 -9.06
N VAL A 296 -12.32 -4.91 -9.40
CA VAL A 296 -11.39 -4.00 -8.73
C VAL A 296 -10.58 -3.24 -9.76
N LEU A 297 -10.51 -1.92 -9.61
CA LEU A 297 -9.48 -1.09 -10.21
C LEU A 297 -8.50 -0.63 -9.12
N LEU A 298 -7.26 -1.08 -9.22
CA LEU A 298 -6.19 -0.80 -8.27
C LEU A 298 -5.20 0.21 -8.88
N GLN A 299 -4.94 1.32 -8.19
CA GLN A 299 -4.05 2.38 -8.70
C GLN A 299 -3.25 3.07 -7.58
N SER A 300 -2.04 3.52 -7.95
CA SER A 300 -1.11 4.21 -7.04
C SER A 300 -0.47 5.44 -7.71
N TYR A 301 -1.19 6.05 -8.65
CA TYR A 301 -0.77 7.31 -9.24
C TYR A 301 -1.06 8.47 -8.29
N ARG A 302 -0.47 9.64 -8.59
CA ARG A 302 -0.75 10.87 -7.85
C ARG A 302 -2.26 11.10 -7.76
N PRO A 303 -2.78 11.57 -6.60
CA PRO A 303 -4.19 11.90 -6.45
C PRO A 303 -4.73 12.74 -7.62
N GLY A 304 -5.88 12.32 -8.14
CA GLY A 304 -6.54 12.94 -9.29
C GLY A 304 -5.96 12.61 -10.68
N ALA A 305 -4.81 11.94 -10.80
CA ALA A 305 -4.20 11.67 -12.11
C ALA A 305 -5.08 10.83 -13.03
N LEU A 306 -5.61 9.72 -12.52
CA LEU A 306 -6.53 8.85 -13.27
C LEU A 306 -7.93 9.46 -13.36
N ALA A 307 -8.35 10.22 -12.35
CA ALA A 307 -9.65 10.91 -12.34
C ALA A 307 -9.78 11.93 -13.48
N ARG A 308 -8.71 12.70 -13.77
CA ARG A 308 -8.66 13.61 -14.94
C ARG A 308 -8.81 12.90 -16.29
N ARG A 309 -8.63 11.58 -16.33
CA ARG A 309 -8.82 10.73 -17.51
C ARG A 309 -10.20 10.05 -17.54
N GLY A 310 -11.10 10.40 -16.62
CA GLY A 310 -12.44 9.82 -16.51
C GLY A 310 -12.53 8.56 -15.64
N PHE A 311 -11.43 8.15 -14.99
CA PHE A 311 -11.38 6.94 -14.15
C PHE A 311 -11.27 7.29 -12.66
N GLY A 312 -12.06 8.28 -12.24
CA GLY A 312 -12.20 8.64 -10.82
C GLY A 312 -13.24 7.76 -10.13
N PRO A 313 -13.22 7.63 -8.78
CA PRO A 313 -14.15 6.75 -8.06
C PRO A 313 -15.63 6.98 -8.39
N GLU A 314 -16.07 8.23 -8.47
CA GLU A 314 -17.47 8.56 -8.80
C GLU A 314 -17.85 8.25 -10.26
N ALA A 315 -16.92 8.48 -11.20
CA ALA A 315 -17.13 8.17 -12.61
C ALA A 315 -17.20 6.66 -12.83
N LEU A 316 -16.28 5.92 -12.21
CA LEU A 316 -16.24 4.47 -12.24
C LEU A 316 -17.46 3.84 -11.58
N ALA A 317 -17.91 4.33 -10.42
CA ALA A 317 -19.12 3.82 -9.77
C ALA A 317 -20.39 4.04 -10.63
N ARG A 318 -20.41 5.10 -11.45
CA ARG A 318 -21.52 5.41 -12.36
C ARG A 318 -21.50 4.56 -13.63
N GLU A 319 -20.34 4.40 -14.26
CA GLU A 319 -20.18 3.66 -15.52
C GLU A 319 -20.10 2.14 -15.30
N TYR A 320 -19.54 1.72 -14.15
CA TYR A 320 -19.32 0.32 -13.77
C TYR A 320 -19.82 0.05 -12.33
N PRO A 321 -21.15 0.00 -12.10
CA PRO A 321 -21.72 -0.18 -10.77
C PRO A 321 -21.17 -1.42 -10.04
N GLY A 322 -20.71 -1.22 -8.80
CA GLY A 322 -20.15 -2.27 -7.96
C GLY A 322 -18.64 -2.49 -8.08
N ILE A 323 -17.94 -1.75 -8.96
CA ILE A 323 -16.48 -1.75 -9.01
C ILE A 323 -15.88 -1.18 -7.71
N ILE A 324 -14.87 -1.85 -7.19
CA ILE A 324 -14.07 -1.39 -6.05
C ILE A 324 -12.89 -0.59 -6.59
N THR A 325 -12.79 0.69 -6.21
CA THR A 325 -11.62 1.52 -6.54
C THR A 325 -10.64 1.55 -5.38
N ALA A 326 -9.50 0.90 -5.54
CA ALA A 326 -8.44 0.85 -4.55
C ALA A 326 -7.35 1.86 -4.89
N ASN A 327 -7.17 2.87 -4.02
CA ASN A 327 -6.20 3.94 -4.20
C ASN A 327 -5.10 3.83 -3.14
N LEU A 328 -3.84 3.88 -3.56
CA LEU A 328 -2.69 3.91 -2.66
C LEU A 328 -1.88 5.20 -2.86
N SER A 329 -1.53 5.88 -1.77
CA SER A 329 -0.69 7.08 -1.81
C SER A 329 0.17 7.14 -0.54
N ALA A 330 1.35 7.74 -0.64
CA ALA A 330 2.29 7.80 0.48
C ALA A 330 1.84 8.72 1.63
N TYR A 331 1.10 9.78 1.29
CA TYR A 331 0.71 10.85 2.22
C TYR A 331 -0.81 11.09 2.26
N GLY A 332 -1.61 10.18 1.69
CA GLY A 332 -3.04 10.40 1.49
C GLY A 332 -3.34 11.34 0.32
N THR A 333 -4.63 11.64 0.13
CA THR A 333 -5.13 12.51 -0.95
C THR A 333 -5.19 13.98 -0.58
N ASP A 334 -5.06 14.29 0.72
CA ASP A 334 -5.39 15.59 1.30
C ASP A 334 -4.27 16.11 2.21
N GLY A 335 -4.45 17.32 2.72
CA GLY A 335 -3.49 17.98 3.59
C GLY A 335 -2.25 18.48 2.85
N PRO A 336 -1.25 19.02 3.58
CA PRO A 336 -0.13 19.75 2.97
C PRO A 336 0.69 18.94 1.95
N TRP A 337 0.80 17.62 2.15
CA TRP A 337 1.55 16.72 1.26
C TRP A 337 0.67 15.77 0.44
N GLY A 338 -0.65 15.99 0.36
CA GLY A 338 -1.56 15.09 -0.38
C GLY A 338 -1.22 14.96 -1.88
N GLY A 339 -0.61 15.98 -2.49
CA GLY A 339 -0.14 15.94 -3.88
C GLY A 339 1.31 15.44 -4.06
N ARG A 340 2.05 15.18 -2.98
CA ARG A 340 3.50 14.94 -3.00
C ARG A 340 3.82 13.53 -3.47
N ARG A 341 4.91 13.38 -4.23
CA ARG A 341 5.46 12.05 -4.56
C ARG A 341 6.02 11.40 -3.30
N GLY A 342 5.86 10.09 -3.16
CA GLY A 342 6.46 9.35 -2.06
C GLY A 342 6.96 7.99 -2.50
N PHE A 343 7.97 7.54 -1.79
CA PHE A 343 8.54 6.20 -1.81
C PHE A 343 8.78 5.83 -0.35
N ASP A 344 8.68 4.55 0.01
CA ASP A 344 8.93 4.08 1.38
C ASP A 344 10.17 4.73 1.99
N SER A 345 11.31 4.65 1.30
CA SER A 345 12.55 5.20 1.81
C SER A 345 12.55 6.73 2.02
N LEU A 346 11.75 7.48 1.24
CA LEU A 346 11.55 8.93 1.44
C LEU A 346 10.60 9.23 2.59
N VAL A 347 9.60 8.38 2.80
CA VAL A 347 8.70 8.46 3.96
C VAL A 347 9.49 8.16 5.23
N GLN A 348 10.27 7.08 5.27
CA GLN A 348 11.16 6.77 6.41
C GLN A 348 12.09 7.95 6.75
N ALA A 349 12.68 8.59 5.74
CA ALA A 349 13.53 9.76 5.93
C ALA A 349 12.77 10.95 6.52
N ALA A 350 11.58 11.25 5.99
CA ALA A 350 10.79 12.38 6.43
C ALA A 350 10.17 12.21 7.84
N THR A 351 10.08 10.97 8.35
CA THR A 351 9.22 10.65 9.51
C THR A 351 10.00 10.17 10.74
N GLY A 352 11.30 10.47 10.87
CA GLY A 352 12.05 10.15 12.09
C GLY A 352 12.71 8.77 12.12
N PHE A 353 12.20 7.79 11.36
CA PHE A 353 12.66 6.40 11.43
C PHE A 353 14.17 6.25 11.25
N ASN A 354 14.76 6.97 10.27
CA ASN A 354 16.16 6.72 9.95
C ASN A 354 17.15 7.24 10.99
N ILE A 355 16.81 8.31 11.72
CA ILE A 355 17.65 8.84 12.80
C ILE A 355 17.53 7.96 14.04
N THR A 356 16.30 7.57 14.41
CA THR A 356 16.08 6.70 15.58
C THR A 356 16.67 5.31 15.37
N GLU A 357 16.54 4.75 14.18
CA GLU A 357 17.19 3.47 13.86
C GLU A 357 18.71 3.58 13.97
N ALA A 358 19.31 4.67 13.50
CA ALA A 358 20.74 4.88 13.62
C ALA A 358 21.20 5.05 15.08
N SER A 359 20.47 5.81 15.90
CA SER A 359 20.89 6.10 17.28
C SER A 359 21.00 4.85 18.15
N VAL A 360 20.06 3.91 18.01
CA VAL A 360 20.07 2.63 18.73
C VAL A 360 21.23 1.75 18.25
N PHE A 361 21.45 1.66 16.93
CA PHE A 361 22.54 0.85 16.36
C PHE A 361 23.93 1.43 16.61
N ASN A 362 24.08 2.75 16.63
CA ASN A 362 25.37 3.40 16.90
C ASN A 362 25.82 3.15 18.34
N GLY A 363 24.88 3.05 19.29
CA GLY A 363 25.15 2.57 20.64
C GLY A 363 25.70 1.14 20.71
N LEU A 364 25.57 0.35 19.63
CA LEU A 364 26.05 -1.03 19.53
C LEU A 364 27.34 -1.19 18.69
N CYS A 365 27.56 -0.36 17.66
CA CYS A 365 28.65 -0.59 16.71
C CYS A 365 29.18 0.64 15.92
N ASN A 366 28.95 1.88 16.41
CA ASN A 366 29.48 3.14 15.84
C ASN A 366 29.35 3.28 14.31
N GLN A 367 28.11 3.18 13.78
CA GLN A 367 27.79 3.26 12.35
C GLN A 367 27.37 4.69 11.91
N SER A 368 26.93 4.81 10.65
CA SER A 368 26.38 6.03 10.03
C SER A 368 25.32 6.72 10.92
N PRO A 369 25.23 8.07 10.93
CA PRO A 369 24.19 8.80 11.66
C PRO A 369 22.78 8.58 11.09
N ILE A 370 22.66 7.97 9.90
CA ILE A 370 21.39 7.69 9.23
C ILE A 370 21.36 6.21 8.83
N ARG A 371 20.28 5.52 9.19
CA ARG A 371 20.10 4.09 8.90
C ARG A 371 18.70 3.81 8.37
N ALA A 372 18.61 3.22 7.17
CA ALA A 372 17.34 2.72 6.64
C ALA A 372 16.85 1.52 7.47
N LEU A 373 15.53 1.34 7.55
CA LEU A 373 14.97 0.10 8.09
C LEU A 373 15.43 -1.10 7.23
N PRO A 374 15.51 -2.32 7.81
CA PRO A 374 16.10 -3.48 7.12
C PRO A 374 15.30 -3.97 5.89
N VAL A 375 14.08 -3.45 5.70
CA VAL A 375 13.11 -3.78 4.65
C VAL A 375 12.30 -2.54 4.24
N GLN A 376 11.63 -2.57 3.08
CA GLN A 376 10.65 -1.53 2.68
C GLN A 376 9.31 -1.77 3.40
N VAL A 377 9.31 -1.58 4.73
CA VAL A 377 8.21 -1.99 5.61
C VAL A 377 6.90 -1.27 5.33
N LEU A 378 6.95 0.00 4.93
CA LEU A 378 5.78 0.84 4.70
C LEU A 378 5.11 0.43 3.39
N ASP A 379 5.88 0.20 2.33
CA ASP A 379 5.33 -0.21 1.03
C ASP A 379 4.66 -1.60 1.14
N HIS A 380 5.36 -2.59 1.69
CA HIS A 380 4.81 -3.94 1.82
C HIS A 380 3.60 -3.98 2.76
N ALA A 381 3.65 -3.30 3.90
CA ALA A 381 2.51 -3.20 4.81
C ALA A 381 1.29 -2.54 4.15
N ALA A 382 1.51 -1.44 3.42
CA ALA A 382 0.43 -0.73 2.74
C ALA A 382 -0.23 -1.61 1.65
N GLY A 383 0.55 -2.41 0.93
CA GLY A 383 0.01 -3.37 -0.05
C GLY A 383 -0.90 -4.42 0.57
N HIS A 384 -0.48 -5.04 1.67
CA HIS A 384 -1.29 -6.03 2.40
C HIS A 384 -2.53 -5.40 3.06
N LEU A 385 -2.40 -4.20 3.61
CA LEU A 385 -3.55 -3.44 4.15
C LEU A 385 -4.55 -3.06 3.04
N LEU A 386 -4.08 -2.72 1.84
CA LEU A 386 -4.97 -2.43 0.72
C LEU A 386 -5.71 -3.68 0.26
N ALA A 387 -5.06 -4.85 0.26
CA ALA A 387 -5.73 -6.13 0.01
C ALA A 387 -6.80 -6.45 1.05
N LEU A 388 -6.52 -6.18 2.35
CA LEU A 388 -7.53 -6.25 3.42
C LEU A 388 -8.73 -5.35 3.13
N GLY A 389 -8.49 -4.10 2.70
CA GLY A 389 -9.55 -3.15 2.36
C GLY A 389 -10.42 -3.59 1.18
N ILE A 390 -9.79 -4.10 0.12
CA ILE A 390 -10.49 -4.68 -1.03
C ILE A 390 -11.37 -5.85 -0.61
N ASN A 391 -10.82 -6.78 0.16
CA ASN A 391 -11.56 -7.93 0.67
C ASN A 391 -12.72 -7.51 1.59
N ALA A 392 -12.54 -6.49 2.44
CA ALA A 392 -13.64 -5.96 3.26
C ALA A 392 -14.76 -5.33 2.41
N ALA A 393 -14.42 -4.55 1.37
CA ALA A 393 -15.39 -3.98 0.45
C ALA A 393 -16.16 -5.08 -0.33
N LEU A 394 -15.45 -6.11 -0.78
CA LEU A 394 -16.03 -7.31 -1.40
C LEU A 394 -16.96 -8.05 -0.44
N ALA A 395 -16.57 -8.23 0.83
CA ALA A 395 -17.42 -8.84 1.84
C ALA A 395 -18.73 -8.07 2.06
N HIS A 396 -18.68 -6.73 2.07
CA HIS A 396 -19.88 -5.89 2.14
C HIS A 396 -20.82 -6.16 0.96
N ARG A 397 -20.28 -6.24 -0.26
CA ARG A 397 -21.05 -6.50 -1.48
C ARG A 397 -21.69 -7.89 -1.48
N ILE A 398 -20.96 -8.94 -1.05
CA ILE A 398 -21.53 -10.29 -0.91
C ILE A 398 -22.66 -10.32 0.13
N LYS A 399 -22.45 -9.74 1.32
CA LYS A 399 -23.47 -9.76 2.39
C LYS A 399 -24.74 -8.99 2.02
N ALA A 400 -24.60 -7.85 1.34
CA ALA A 400 -25.74 -7.12 0.80
C ALA A 400 -26.53 -7.98 -0.21
N SER A 401 -25.82 -8.67 -1.10
CA SER A 401 -26.39 -9.59 -2.10
C SER A 401 -27.20 -10.72 -1.44
N LEU A 402 -26.61 -11.42 -0.46
CA LEU A 402 -27.27 -12.49 0.30
C LEU A 402 -28.54 -12.00 1.02
N SER A 403 -28.53 -10.77 1.54
CA SER A 403 -29.68 -10.17 2.24
C SER A 403 -30.85 -9.81 1.29
N THR A 404 -30.57 -9.64 0.01
CA THR A 404 -31.59 -9.37 -1.02
C THR A 404 -32.21 -10.64 -1.60
N GLN A 405 -31.49 -11.77 -1.60
CA GLN A 405 -31.96 -13.06 -2.12
C GLN A 405 -32.87 -13.84 -1.15
N LEU A 406 -32.94 -13.48 0.14
CA LEU A 406 -33.90 -14.08 1.06
C LEU A 406 -35.36 -13.79 0.61
N PRO A 407 -36.25 -14.80 0.50
CA PRO A 407 -37.62 -14.59 0.06
C PRO A 407 -38.35 -13.55 0.93
N ARG A 408 -39.18 -12.71 0.29
CA ARG A 408 -39.94 -11.61 0.92
C ARG A 408 -40.75 -12.04 2.16
N SER A 409 -41.03 -13.33 2.34
CA SER A 409 -41.70 -13.89 3.52
C SER A 409 -40.86 -13.84 4.81
N ALA A 410 -39.53 -13.87 4.74
CA ALA A 410 -38.66 -13.83 5.92
C ALA A 410 -38.47 -12.41 6.49
N LYS A 411 -38.70 -11.37 5.69
CA LYS A 411 -38.57 -9.96 6.10
C LYS A 411 -39.74 -9.47 6.97
N ARG A 412 -40.82 -10.25 7.12
CA ARG A 412 -42.00 -9.89 7.92
C ARG A 412 -41.84 -10.15 9.43
N ASN A 413 -40.87 -10.97 9.86
CA ASN A 413 -40.73 -11.36 11.27
C ASN A 413 -39.73 -10.53 12.08
N LEU A 414 -39.13 -9.48 11.50
CA LEU A 414 -38.17 -8.58 12.18
C LEU A 414 -38.70 -7.14 12.35
N GLY A 415 -39.98 -6.89 12.09
CA GLY A 415 -40.58 -5.55 12.14
C GLY A 415 -41.77 -5.45 13.10
N ALA A 416 -41.56 -5.61 14.40
CA ALA A 416 -42.55 -5.24 15.41
C ALA A 416 -41.92 -4.90 16.77
N ARG A 417 -41.06 -3.87 16.81
CA ARG A 417 -40.97 -2.94 17.96
C ARG A 417 -40.71 -1.55 17.41
N LYS A 418 -41.80 -0.81 17.18
CA LYS A 418 -41.78 0.65 17.03
C LYS A 418 -41.79 1.24 18.43
N GLU A 419 -40.73 1.93 18.82
CA GLU A 419 -40.80 3.00 19.80
C GLU A 419 -39.93 4.17 19.34
N GLY A 420 -40.49 5.37 19.46
CA GLY A 420 -39.72 6.59 19.72
C GLY A 420 -39.07 7.30 18.54
N VAL A 421 -39.82 8.22 17.94
CA VAL A 421 -39.34 9.24 17.00
C VAL A 421 -38.35 10.17 17.71
N GLY A 422 -37.18 10.37 17.10
CA GLY A 422 -36.21 11.40 17.46
C GLY A 422 -35.35 11.75 16.25
N THR A 423 -35.79 12.76 15.50
CA THR A 423 -35.10 13.31 14.33
C THR A 423 -33.73 13.87 14.68
N SER A 424 -32.67 13.37 14.04
CA SER A 424 -31.45 14.15 13.80
C SER A 424 -30.78 13.65 12.52
N LYS A 425 -30.56 14.58 11.60
CA LYS A 425 -29.77 14.40 10.38
C LYS A 425 -28.29 14.31 10.76
N SER A 426 -27.61 13.29 10.26
CA SER A 426 -26.15 13.34 10.10
C SER A 426 -25.74 12.52 8.88
N LEU A 427 -25.12 13.23 7.94
CA LEU A 427 -24.26 12.70 6.89
C LEU A 427 -23.10 11.93 7.52
N TYR A 428 -22.87 10.67 7.15
CA TYR A 428 -21.58 9.97 7.15
C TYR A 428 -21.63 8.75 6.23
#